data_AF-A0A558HWN4-F1
#
_entry.id   AF-A0A558HWN4-F1
#
_cell.length_a   1.000
_cell.length_b   1.000
_cell.length_c   1.000
_cell.angle_alpha   90.00
_cell.angle_beta   90.00
_cell.angle_gamma   90.00
#
_symmetry.space_group_name_H-M   'P 1'
#
loop_
_entity.id
_entity.type
_entity.pdbx_description
1 polymer ?
#
loop_
_entity_poly.entity_id
_entity_poly.type
_entity_poly.pdbx_seq_one_letter_code
_entity_poly.pdbx_strand_id
1 'polypeptide(L)'
;MASIEGKYAQMAEMLLAAEGFFLFLDHAKRHRYRLDENTIPDGTHQYEDGVDFLCKACGVSSLAEMDKSKRSGQMLPRIIANFRRWQSVQRRPE
;
A
#
# COMPACT_ATOMS: atom_id res chain seq x y z
N MET A 1 -17.01 -14.14 -5.34
CA MET A 1 -16.20 -13.09 -4.69
C MET A 1 -16.21 -13.40 -3.21
N ALA A 2 -15.09 -13.85 -2.65
CA ALA A 2 -15.02 -14.21 -1.23
C ALA A 2 -15.22 -12.93 -0.40
N SER A 3 -16.30 -12.90 0.39
CA SER A 3 -16.56 -11.81 1.32
C SER A 3 -15.41 -11.72 2.30
N ILE A 4 -14.58 -10.69 2.17
CA ILE A 4 -13.57 -10.38 3.17
C ILE A 4 -14.29 -9.86 4.41
N GLU A 5 -14.57 -10.75 5.36
CA GLU A 5 -15.18 -10.42 6.65
C GLU A 5 -14.12 -9.84 7.59
N GLY A 6 -13.77 -8.57 7.39
CA GLY A 6 -12.83 -7.87 8.26
C GLY A 6 -12.67 -6.41 7.88
N LYS A 7 -12.75 -5.51 8.86
CA LYS A 7 -12.68 -4.06 8.61
C LYS A 7 -11.33 -3.68 8.00
N TYR A 8 -10.26 -4.28 8.50
CA TYR A 8 -8.90 -3.99 8.06
C TYR A 8 -8.58 -4.59 6.69
N ALA A 9 -9.07 -5.80 6.45
CA ALA A 9 -8.87 -6.49 5.19
C ALA A 9 -9.64 -5.80 4.04
N GLN A 10 -10.86 -5.30 4.31
CA GLN A 10 -11.59 -4.45 3.37
C GLN A 10 -10.86 -3.11 3.11
N MET A 11 -10.34 -2.44 4.15
CA MET A 11 -9.55 -1.21 3.96
C MET A 11 -8.30 -1.44 3.10
N ALA A 12 -7.63 -2.59 3.29
CA ALA A 12 -6.47 -2.97 2.50
C ALA A 12 -6.86 -3.19 1.03
N GLU A 13 -7.95 -3.90 0.74
CA GLU A 13 -8.45 -4.04 -0.63
C GLU A 13 -8.83 -2.71 -1.27
N MET A 14 -9.52 -1.84 -0.54
CA MET A 14 -9.86 -0.50 -1.04
C MET A 14 -8.60 0.31 -1.38
N LEU A 15 -7.53 0.14 -0.62
CA LEU A 15 -6.24 0.79 -0.88
C LEU A 15 -5.55 0.21 -2.12
N LEU A 16 -5.60 -1.11 -2.30
CA LEU A 16 -5.07 -1.79 -3.49
C LEU A 16 -5.83 -1.43 -4.77
N ALA A 17 -7.15 -1.21 -4.65
CA ALA A 17 -7.99 -0.72 -5.73
C ALA A 17 -7.87 0.80 -5.96
N ALA A 18 -7.18 1.53 -5.08
CA ALA A 18 -7.04 2.98 -5.21
C ALA A 18 -6.04 3.34 -6.31
N GLU A 19 -6.48 4.19 -7.24
CA GLU A 19 -5.66 4.65 -8.33
C GLU A 19 -4.45 5.45 -7.80
N GLY A 20 -3.24 5.05 -8.23
CA GLY A 20 -1.97 5.62 -7.80
C GLY A 20 -1.34 5.01 -6.54
N PHE A 21 -1.97 4.03 -5.89
CA PHE A 21 -1.32 3.32 -4.77
C PHE A 21 -0.06 2.57 -5.23
N PHE A 22 -0.10 1.93 -6.41
CA PHE A 22 1.06 1.26 -6.99
C PHE A 22 2.20 2.24 -7.30
N LEU A 23 1.88 3.45 -7.80
CA LEU A 23 2.87 4.52 -7.99
C LEU A 23 3.53 4.94 -6.68
N PHE A 24 2.75 5.07 -5.60
CA PHE A 24 3.31 5.35 -4.28
C PHE A 24 4.30 4.25 -3.84
N LEU A 25 4.02 2.97 -4.12
CA LEU A 25 4.93 1.88 -3.83
C LEU A 25 6.21 1.95 -4.67
N ASP A 26 6.10 2.30 -5.95
CA ASP A 26 7.26 2.57 -6.82
C ASP A 26 8.15 3.65 -6.20
N HIS A 27 7.58 4.80 -5.82
CA HIS A 27 8.32 5.88 -5.16
C HIS A 27 8.93 5.45 -3.82
N ALA A 28 8.20 4.69 -3.00
CA ALA A 28 8.70 4.20 -1.72
C ALA A 28 9.88 3.24 -1.92
N LYS A 29 9.83 2.39 -2.95
CA LYS A 29 10.91 1.46 -3.32
C LYS A 29 12.11 2.23 -3.88
N ARG A 30 11.91 3.20 -4.78
CA ARG A 30 12.96 4.11 -5.27
C ARG A 30 13.69 4.78 -4.12
N HIS A 31 12.96 5.37 -3.19
CA HIS A 31 13.55 6.05 -2.04
C HIS A 31 14.29 5.09 -1.10
N ARG A 32 13.76 3.89 -0.87
CA ARG A 32 14.37 2.89 0.03
C ARG A 32 15.66 2.30 -0.54
N TYR A 33 15.69 2.04 -1.85
CA TYR A 33 16.84 1.46 -2.52
C TYR A 33 17.76 2.50 -3.19
N ARG A 34 17.45 3.80 -3.06
CA ARG A 34 18.13 4.90 -3.76
C ARG A 34 18.27 4.62 -5.27
N LEU A 35 17.17 4.18 -5.87
CA LEU A 35 17.09 3.88 -7.29
C LEU A 35 16.45 5.04 -8.03
N ASP A 36 16.93 5.30 -9.24
CA ASP A 36 16.38 6.30 -10.16
C ASP A 36 15.13 5.79 -10.90
N GLU A 37 14.36 6.74 -11.45
CA GLU A 37 13.16 6.48 -12.26
C GLU A 37 13.41 5.54 -13.44
N ASN A 38 14.63 5.57 -13.99
CA ASN A 38 15.05 4.67 -15.07
C ASN A 38 15.18 3.21 -14.64
N THR A 39 15.36 2.94 -13.34
CA THR A 39 15.56 1.56 -12.84
C THR A 39 14.26 0.91 -12.39
N ILE A 40 13.37 1.69 -11.78
CA ILE A 40 12.02 1.24 -11.45
C ILE A 40 11.06 2.21 -12.11
N PRO A 41 10.55 1.93 -13.32
CA PRO A 41 9.55 2.77 -13.97
C PRO A 41 8.22 2.72 -13.20
N ASP A 42 7.44 3.79 -13.36
CA ASP A 42 6.10 3.89 -12.78
C ASP A 42 5.18 2.79 -13.32
N GLY A 43 4.50 2.07 -12.42
CA GLY A 43 3.67 0.92 -12.78
C GLY A 43 4.40 -0.42 -12.75
N THR A 44 5.58 -0.50 -12.10
CA THR A 44 6.28 -1.78 -11.90
C THR A 44 5.57 -2.64 -10.85
N HIS A 45 4.94 -2.03 -9.84
CA HIS A 45 4.21 -2.79 -8.82
C HIS A 45 2.84 -3.22 -9.31
N GLN A 46 2.54 -4.51 -9.13
CA GLN A 46 1.23 -5.08 -9.40
C GLN A 46 0.44 -5.25 -8.10
N TYR A 47 -0.81 -5.71 -8.25
CA TYR A 47 -1.68 -6.02 -7.12
C TYR A 47 -1.00 -6.93 -6.09
N GLU A 48 -0.28 -7.96 -6.54
CA GLU A 48 0.42 -8.91 -5.68
C GLU A 48 1.50 -8.25 -4.80
N ASP A 49 2.29 -7.31 -5.34
CA ASP A 49 3.29 -6.57 -4.55
C ASP A 49 2.62 -5.67 -3.52
N GLY A 50 1.48 -5.07 -3.86
CA GLY A 50 0.70 -4.29 -2.92
C GLY A 50 0.19 -5.13 -1.76
N VAL A 51 -0.29 -6.35 -2.05
CA VAL A 51 -0.70 -7.31 -1.03
C VAL A 51 0.47 -7.70 -0.14
N ASP A 52 1.63 -8.05 -0.72
CA ASP A 52 2.84 -8.39 0.04
C ASP A 52 3.26 -7.23 0.95
N PHE A 53 3.26 -6.01 0.43
CA PHE A 53 3.62 -4.82 1.20
C PHE A 53 2.71 -4.64 2.42
N LEU A 54 1.39 -4.75 2.25
CA LEU A 54 0.43 -4.60 3.34
C LEU A 54 0.54 -5.74 4.35
N CYS A 55 0.69 -6.98 3.88
CA CYS A 55 0.90 -8.17 4.69
C CYS A 55 2.18 -8.01 5.55
N LYS A 56 3.30 -7.65 4.92
CA LYS A 56 4.59 -7.44 5.57
C LYS A 56 4.58 -6.27 6.56
N ALA A 57 3.90 -5.17 6.23
CA ALA A 57 3.77 -4.04 7.14
C ALA A 57 2.95 -4.39 8.40
N CYS A 58 1.90 -5.20 8.23
CA CYS A 58 1.03 -5.65 9.32
C CYS A 58 1.55 -6.91 10.02
N GLY A 59 2.59 -7.56 9.48
CA GLY A 59 3.18 -8.78 10.02
C GLY A 59 2.27 -10.01 9.88
N VAL A 60 1.49 -10.07 8.81
CA VAL A 60 0.57 -11.18 8.50
C VAL A 60 0.91 -11.77 7.14
N SER A 61 0.42 -12.98 6.85
CA SER A 61 0.67 -13.66 5.58
C SER A 61 -0.41 -13.41 4.53
N SER A 62 -1.56 -12.86 4.92
CA SER A 62 -2.70 -12.63 4.02
C SER A 62 -3.61 -11.51 4.51
N LEU A 63 -4.34 -10.86 3.59
CA LEU A 63 -5.30 -9.80 3.91
C LEU A 63 -6.37 -10.26 4.92
N ALA A 64 -6.88 -11.49 4.76
CA ALA A 64 -7.86 -12.07 5.67
C ALA A 64 -7.37 -12.20 7.13
N GLU A 65 -6.05 -12.27 7.34
CA GLU A 65 -5.45 -12.33 8.68
C GLU A 65 -5.19 -10.95 9.28
N MET A 66 -5.31 -9.88 8.50
CA MET A 66 -5.09 -8.52 9.00
C MET A 66 -6.04 -8.19 10.15
N ASP A 67 -7.28 -8.69 10.13
CA ASP A 67 -8.25 -8.42 11.19
C ASP A 67 -7.89 -9.07 12.54
N LYS A 68 -7.17 -10.19 12.49
CA LYS A 68 -6.67 -10.90 13.67
C LYS A 68 -5.45 -10.24 14.30
N SER A 69 -4.72 -9.44 13.52
CA SER A 69 -3.51 -8.76 13.99
C SER A 69 -3.82 -7.38 14.55
N LYS A 70 -3.55 -7.19 15.85
CA LYS A 70 -3.63 -5.87 16.50
C LYS A 70 -2.71 -4.83 15.84
N ARG A 71 -1.65 -5.26 15.15
CA ARG A 71 -0.71 -4.40 14.45
C ARG A 71 -1.33 -3.74 13.22
N SER A 72 -2.26 -4.43 12.54
CA SER A 72 -2.98 -3.88 11.38
C SER A 72 -3.73 -2.60 11.73
N GLY A 73 -4.35 -2.53 12.91
CA GLY A 73 -5.07 -1.36 13.38
C GLY A 73 -4.21 -0.11 13.57
N GLN A 74 -2.89 -0.25 13.74
CA GLN A 74 -1.96 0.87 13.83
C GLN A 74 -1.29 1.16 12.49
N MET A 75 -0.98 0.11 11.72
CA MET A 75 -0.22 0.23 10.47
C MET A 75 -1.08 0.71 9.31
N LEU A 76 -2.30 0.18 9.13
CA LEU A 76 -3.18 0.57 8.01
C LEU A 76 -3.50 2.06 8.00
N PRO A 77 -3.98 2.68 9.10
CA PRO A 77 -4.23 4.12 9.11
C PRO A 77 -2.98 4.95 8.79
N ARG A 78 -1.81 4.50 9.24
CA ARG A 78 -0.53 5.17 8.99
C ARG A 78 -0.13 5.09 7.51
N ILE A 79 -0.30 3.94 6.87
CA ILE A 79 -0.05 3.76 5.44
C ILE A 79 -1.02 4.63 4.63
N ILE A 80 -2.31 4.61 4.97
CA ILE A 80 -3.34 5.44 4.32
C ILE A 80 -3.00 6.93 4.47
N ALA A 81 -2.60 7.37 5.66
CA ALA A 81 -2.21 8.77 5.89
C ALA A 81 -0.97 9.17 5.06
N ASN A 82 0.05 8.32 4.99
CA ASN A 82 1.22 8.54 4.15
C ASN A 82 0.87 8.59 2.66
N PHE A 83 0.02 7.67 2.20
CA PHE A 83 -0.47 7.63 0.83
C PHE A 83 -1.23 8.91 0.48
N ARG A 84 -2.18 9.32 1.32
CA ARG A 84 -2.93 10.59 1.14
C ARG A 84 -1.99 11.80 1.11
N ARG A 85 -1.00 11.84 2.00
CA ARG A 85 0.01 12.91 2.03
C ARG A 85 0.82 12.94 0.73
N TRP A 86 1.26 11.78 0.24
CA TRP A 86 1.96 11.67 -1.05
C TRP A 86 1.05 12.11 -2.21
N GLN A 87 -0.22 11.68 -2.24
CA GLN A 87 -1.18 12.15 -3.25
C GLN A 87 -1.35 13.67 -3.23
N SER A 88 -1.38 14.30 -2.05
CA SER A 88 -1.42 15.77 -1.95
C SER A 88 -0.17 16.45 -2.47
N VAL A 89 1.02 15.83 -2.31
CA VAL A 89 2.27 16.34 -2.87
C VAL A 89 2.28 16.19 -4.40
N GLN A 90 1.87 15.03 -4.93
CA GLN A 90 1.79 14.78 -6.37
C GLN A 90 0.76 15.66 -7.09
N ARG A 91 -0.35 16.01 -6.42
CA ARG A 91 -1.37 16.91 -6.96
C ARG A 91 -1.00 18.39 -6.94
N ARG A 92 0.19 18.76 -6.45
CA ARG A 92 0.71 20.11 -6.67
C ARG A 92 1.52 20.08 -7.98
N PRO A 93 0.92 20.48 -9.11
CA PRO A 93 1.74 20.95 -10.22
C PRO A 93 2.39 22.24 -9.73
N GLU A 94 3.72 22.29 -9.79
CA GLU A 94 4.47 23.53 -9.68
C GLU A 94 4.14 24.45 -10.85
#